data_AF-A0AAD6TYR8-F1
#
_entry.id   AF-A0AAD6TYR8-F1
#
_cell.length_a   1.000
_cell.length_b   1.000
_cell.length_c   1.000
_cell.angle_alpha   90.00
_cell.angle_beta   90.00
_cell.angle_gamma   90.00
#
_symmetry.space_group_name_H-M   'P 1'
#
loop_
_entity.id
_entity.type
_entity.pdbx_description
1 polymer ?
#
loop_
_entity_poly.entity_id
_entity_poly.type
_entity_poly.pdbx_seq_one_letter_code
_entity_poly.pdbx_strand_id
1 'polypeptide(L)'
;MEKFLVPYENSKVFSLSGFIPNSIDAFPPRSVIISKCNCIYNGEPHWEETGVSYVLCAGLPLGDPKAQEFVNVCLRDPTLMVLVRKGKDGRIIRSAERIWAERTRHANTRAGLRTAAWDPARTVYYQDSVLEEACPKSGELEAEAFEDCFQLVLVDGGSGSMADFVQRVSEIWLNEVYKVPDAMTLIADIAMPFVKSGELEVDYHGRRAPPTLVENLEEYVPAVGIRPDAQ
;
A
#
# COMPACT_ATOMS: atom_id res chain seq x y z
N MET A 1 13.96 5.09 8.41
CA MET A 1 12.85 4.61 7.57
C MET A 1 13.41 3.44 6.76
N GLU A 2 13.25 2.21 7.25
CA GLU A 2 13.77 1.02 6.57
C GLU A 2 12.89 0.68 5.37
N LYS A 3 13.51 0.52 4.19
CA LYS A 3 12.84 0.21 2.93
C LYS A 3 12.59 -1.31 2.81
N PHE A 4 11.33 -1.64 2.57
CA PHE A 4 10.76 -2.82 1.90
C PHE A 4 11.49 -4.18 1.94
N LEU A 5 11.17 -4.95 2.98
CA LEU A 5 10.80 -6.36 2.85
C LEU A 5 9.58 -6.55 3.74
N VAL A 6 8.39 -6.50 3.14
CA VAL A 6 7.14 -6.70 3.87
C VAL A 6 7.14 -8.16 4.36
N PRO A 7 7.25 -8.45 5.66
CA PRO A 7 7.44 -9.83 6.14
C PRO A 7 6.15 -10.66 6.08
N TYR A 8 5.11 -10.16 5.42
CA TYR A 8 3.82 -10.83 5.30
C TYR A 8 3.82 -11.73 4.06
N GLU A 9 3.47 -13.00 4.26
CA GLU A 9 3.50 -14.07 3.27
C GLU A 9 2.84 -13.68 1.93
N ASN A 10 1.72 -12.97 1.99
CA ASN A 10 0.92 -12.59 0.82
C ASN A 10 1.23 -11.21 0.23
N SER A 11 2.25 -10.51 0.75
CA SER A 11 2.69 -9.22 0.20
C SER A 11 3.28 -9.32 -1.21
N LYS A 12 3.76 -10.51 -1.61
CA LYS A 12 4.28 -10.75 -2.97
C LYS A 12 3.24 -10.52 -4.05
N VAL A 13 1.95 -10.71 -3.75
CA VAL A 13 0.83 -10.43 -4.65
C VAL A 13 0.83 -8.96 -5.09
N PHE A 14 1.22 -8.05 -4.19
CA PHE A 14 1.26 -6.61 -4.49
C PHE A 14 2.24 -6.33 -5.62
N SER A 15 3.48 -6.79 -5.50
CA SER A 15 4.50 -6.57 -6.53
C SER A 15 4.12 -7.20 -7.88
N LEU A 16 3.50 -8.38 -7.86
CA LEU A 16 3.02 -9.05 -9.08
C LEU A 16 1.89 -8.25 -9.78
N SER A 17 1.09 -7.51 -9.01
CA SER A 17 -0.06 -6.76 -9.51
C SER A 17 0.26 -5.30 -9.86
N GLY A 18 1.55 -4.93 -9.93
CA GLY A 18 1.98 -3.55 -10.18
C GLY A 18 1.70 -2.58 -9.01
N PHE A 19 1.38 -3.11 -7.83
CA PHE A 19 1.20 -2.33 -6.61
C PHE A 19 2.57 -2.02 -6.01
N ILE A 20 2.98 -0.76 -6.10
CA ILE A 20 4.27 -0.27 -5.60
C ILE A 20 4.02 0.39 -4.25
N PRO A 21 4.19 -0.33 -3.12
CA PRO A 21 4.02 0.26 -1.81
C PRO A 21 5.16 1.25 -1.55
N ASN A 22 4.81 2.40 -0.96
CA ASN A 22 5.74 3.50 -0.64
C ASN A 22 5.88 3.70 0.86
N SER A 23 4.77 3.58 1.58
CA SER A 23 4.76 3.47 3.03
C SER A 23 3.84 2.35 3.48
N ILE A 24 4.30 1.59 4.48
CA ILE A 24 3.48 0.68 5.26
C ILE A 24 3.73 1.05 6.70
N ASP A 25 2.86 1.87 7.26
CA ASP A 25 2.97 2.24 8.66
C ASP A 25 2.30 1.17 9.52
N ALA A 26 3.12 0.20 9.90
CA ALA A 26 2.80 -0.79 10.91
C ALA A 26 3.15 -0.23 12.29
N PHE A 27 2.26 0.58 12.87
CA PHE A 27 2.37 0.87 14.29
C PHE A 27 2.13 -0.44 15.08
N PRO A 28 3.06 -0.86 15.95
CA PRO A 28 3.00 -2.14 16.64
C PRO A 28 1.77 -2.21 17.54
N PRO A 29 1.29 -3.44 17.83
CA PRO A 29 0.07 -3.98 17.24
C PRO A 29 -1.15 -3.07 17.43
N ARG A 30 -2.22 -3.29 16.64
CA ARG A 30 -3.52 -2.59 16.73
C ARG A 30 -4.22 -2.61 18.10
N SER A 31 -3.57 -3.17 19.10
CA SER A 31 -3.85 -3.08 20.53
C SER A 31 -3.06 -1.92 21.14
N VAL A 32 -3.56 -0.69 20.96
CA VAL A 32 -4.20 0.05 22.05
C VAL A 32 -3.23 0.41 23.17
N ILE A 33 -2.87 1.69 23.23
CA ILE A 33 -2.37 2.26 24.49
C ILE A 33 -3.55 2.27 25.45
N ILE A 34 -3.60 1.26 26.34
CA ILE A 34 -4.55 1.26 27.46
C ILE A 34 -3.86 1.99 28.61
N SER A 35 -4.37 3.17 28.95
CA SER A 35 -3.88 3.92 30.10
C SER A 35 -4.99 4.06 31.15
N LYS A 36 -4.58 4.20 32.41
CA LYS A 36 -5.48 4.59 33.49
C LYS A 36 -5.16 6.02 33.88
N CYS A 37 -6.10 6.92 33.70
CA CYS A 37 -5.99 8.29 34.19
C CYS A 37 -6.65 8.38 35.57
N ASN A 38 -5.89 8.84 36.57
CA ASN A 38 -6.42 9.05 37.93
C ASN A 38 -7.00 10.46 38.14
N CYS A 39 -6.95 11.35 37.13
CA CYS A 39 -7.56 12.68 37.13
C CYS A 39 -7.43 13.49 38.44
N ILE A 40 -6.20 13.61 38.96
CA ILE A 40 -5.88 14.14 40.31
C ILE A 40 -6.51 15.53 40.60
N TYR A 41 -6.78 16.35 39.58
CA TYR A 41 -7.16 17.75 39.74
C TYR A 41 -8.56 18.14 39.24
N ASN A 42 -9.48 17.20 38.93
CA ASN A 42 -10.95 17.39 38.74
C ASN A 42 -11.57 16.39 37.74
N GLY A 43 -11.40 15.09 37.93
CA GLY A 43 -12.12 14.11 37.12
C GLY A 43 -12.26 12.77 37.80
N GLU A 44 -13.24 11.98 37.35
CA GLU A 44 -13.34 10.59 37.77
C GLU A 44 -12.21 9.78 37.14
N PRO A 45 -11.58 8.87 37.90
CA PRO A 45 -10.63 7.94 37.36
C PRO A 45 -11.26 7.13 36.22
N HIS A 46 -10.59 7.08 35.07
CA HIS A 46 -11.07 6.36 33.91
C HIS A 46 -9.94 5.60 33.24
N TRP A 47 -10.36 4.63 32.43
CA TRP A 47 -9.53 3.93 31.48
C TRP A 47 -9.68 4.59 30.13
N GLU A 48 -8.58 4.71 29.42
CA GLU A 48 -8.49 5.25 28.07
C GLU A 48 -7.89 4.17 27.17
N GLU A 49 -8.42 4.04 25.96
CA GLU A 49 -7.87 3.21 24.89
C GLU A 49 -7.73 4.06 23.64
N THR A 50 -6.52 4.14 23.12
CA THR A 50 -6.19 4.81 21.86
C THR A 50 -5.80 3.79 20.81
N GLY A 51 -6.59 3.71 19.73
CA GLY A 51 -6.34 2.84 18.59
C GLY A 51 -5.80 3.61 17.40
N VAL A 52 -4.78 3.06 16.74
CA VAL A 52 -4.18 3.61 15.52
C VAL A 52 -4.53 2.70 14.34
N SER A 53 -4.89 3.30 13.19
CA SER A 53 -5.22 2.55 11.98
C SER A 53 -3.96 2.04 11.30
N TYR A 54 -4.05 0.88 10.66
CA TYR A 54 -3.05 0.47 9.69
C TYR A 54 -3.28 1.18 8.37
N VAL A 55 -2.19 1.62 7.75
CA VAL A 55 -2.23 2.32 6.46
C VAL A 55 -1.23 1.71 5.48
N LEU A 56 -1.68 1.57 4.23
CA LEU A 56 -0.87 1.22 3.08
C LEU A 56 -0.96 2.38 2.08
N CYS A 57 0.18 2.99 1.78
CA CYS A 57 0.30 4.02 0.75
C CYS A 57 1.02 3.42 -0.46
N ALA A 58 0.42 3.47 -1.63
CA ALA A 58 0.97 2.84 -2.82
C ALA A 58 0.63 3.55 -4.12
N GLY A 59 1.52 3.39 -5.10
CA GLY A 59 1.28 3.76 -6.48
C GLY A 59 0.78 2.57 -7.30
N LEU A 60 -0.13 2.82 -8.23
CA LEU A 60 -0.58 1.86 -9.24
C LEU A 60 -0.51 2.47 -10.65
N PRO A 61 -0.28 1.67 -11.70
CA PRO A 61 -0.22 2.16 -13.07
C PRO A 61 -1.57 2.70 -13.57
N LEU A 62 -1.58 3.90 -14.17
CA LEU A 62 -2.82 4.52 -14.70
C LEU A 62 -3.42 3.80 -15.90
N GLY A 63 -2.55 3.21 -16.74
CA GLY A 63 -2.95 2.53 -17.98
C GLY A 63 -3.44 1.09 -17.80
N ASP A 64 -3.31 0.54 -16.59
CA ASP A 64 -3.69 -0.85 -16.34
C ASP A 64 -5.19 -0.95 -15.95
N PRO A 65 -6.03 -1.64 -16.74
CA PRO A 65 -7.42 -1.87 -16.37
C PRO A 65 -7.57 -2.66 -15.06
N LYS A 66 -6.60 -3.51 -14.69
CA LYS A 66 -6.63 -4.26 -13.42
C LYS A 66 -6.39 -3.37 -12.22
N ALA A 67 -5.51 -2.37 -12.32
CA ALA A 67 -5.35 -1.34 -11.30
C ALA A 67 -6.65 -0.56 -11.08
N GLN A 68 -7.34 -0.17 -12.16
CA GLN A 68 -8.64 0.51 -12.05
C GLN A 68 -9.72 -0.39 -11.43
N GLU A 69 -9.77 -1.67 -11.81
CA GLU A 69 -10.67 -2.67 -11.23
C GLU A 69 -10.43 -2.83 -9.72
N PHE A 70 -9.17 -2.98 -9.31
CA PHE A 70 -8.74 -3.06 -7.92
C PHE A 70 -9.21 -1.85 -7.10
N VAL A 71 -8.92 -0.63 -7.55
CA VAL A 71 -9.36 0.60 -6.88
C VAL A 71 -10.88 0.62 -6.71
N ASN A 72 -11.63 0.22 -7.74
CA ASN A 72 -13.10 0.17 -7.69
C ASN A 72 -13.63 -0.88 -6.70
N VAL A 73 -12.94 -2.01 -6.54
CA VAL A 73 -13.29 -3.01 -5.52
C VAL A 73 -12.99 -2.45 -4.13
N CYS A 74 -11.80 -1.89 -3.90
CA CYS A 74 -11.44 -1.30 -2.62
C CYS A 74 -12.40 -0.19 -2.18
N LEU A 75 -12.82 0.70 -3.10
CA LEU A 75 -13.78 1.77 -2.80
C LEU A 75 -15.16 1.25 -2.34
N ARG A 76 -15.52 0.01 -2.70
CA ARG A 76 -16.78 -0.65 -2.32
C ARG A 76 -16.63 -1.56 -1.09
N ASP A 77 -15.42 -1.83 -0.65
CA ASP A 77 -15.16 -2.71 0.48
C ASP A 77 -15.50 -1.98 1.80
N PRO A 78 -16.49 -2.46 2.59
CA PRO A 78 -16.92 -1.77 3.80
C PRO A 78 -15.89 -1.84 4.95
N THR A 79 -14.89 -2.70 4.82
CA THR A 79 -13.81 -2.84 5.81
C THR A 79 -12.61 -1.95 5.51
N LEU A 80 -12.60 -1.29 4.34
CA LEU A 80 -11.53 -0.39 3.91
C LEU A 80 -12.00 1.06 3.86
N MET A 81 -11.18 1.94 4.42
CA MET A 81 -11.27 3.38 4.14
C MET A 81 -10.23 3.72 3.10
N VAL A 82 -10.68 4.27 1.97
CA VAL A 82 -9.86 4.43 0.78
C VAL A 82 -9.79 5.90 0.42
N LEU A 83 -8.58 6.37 0.15
CA LEU A 83 -8.30 7.64 -0.49
C LEU A 83 -7.57 7.37 -1.79
N VAL A 84 -8.03 7.94 -2.90
CA VAL A 84 -7.38 7.72 -4.20
C VAL A 84 -7.47 8.97 -5.07
N ARG A 85 -6.43 9.22 -5.86
CA ARG A 85 -6.49 10.13 -7.01
C ARG A 85 -5.70 9.57 -8.20
N LYS A 86 -6.06 10.03 -9.40
CA LYS A 86 -5.37 9.70 -10.65
C LYS A 86 -4.39 10.82 -11.00
N GLY A 87 -3.11 10.58 -10.75
CA GLY A 87 -2.09 11.59 -10.86
C GLY A 87 -2.15 12.63 -9.74
N LYS A 88 -1.11 13.45 -9.62
CA LYS A 88 -0.99 14.49 -8.59
C LYS A 88 -2.15 15.50 -8.59
N ASP A 89 -2.55 15.95 -9.78
CA ASP A 89 -3.63 16.94 -9.94
C ASP A 89 -5.02 16.29 -10.11
N GLY A 90 -5.09 14.97 -9.95
CA GLY A 90 -6.32 14.21 -10.04
C GLY A 90 -7.31 14.58 -8.94
N ARG A 91 -8.60 14.53 -9.27
CA ARG A 91 -9.67 14.63 -8.27
C ARG A 91 -9.52 13.52 -7.24
N ILE A 92 -9.58 13.91 -5.97
CA ILE A 92 -9.57 12.99 -4.84
C ILE A 92 -10.94 12.33 -4.69
N ILE A 93 -10.93 11.00 -4.54
CA ILE A 93 -12.09 10.16 -4.30
C ILE A 93 -11.88 9.47 -2.95
N ARG A 94 -12.95 9.40 -2.16
CA ARG A 94 -12.94 8.80 -0.82
C ARG A 94 -14.03 7.73 -0.71
N SER A 95 -13.76 6.60 -0.04
CA SER A 95 -14.81 5.63 0.32
C SER A 95 -15.61 6.07 1.55
N ALA A 96 -15.03 6.93 2.40
CA ALA A 96 -15.67 7.51 3.57
C ALA A 96 -15.42 9.03 3.62
N GLU A 97 -16.35 9.78 4.21
CA GLU A 97 -16.22 11.25 4.35
C GLU A 97 -14.92 11.63 5.08
N ARG A 98 -14.60 10.86 6.14
CA ARG A 98 -13.39 11.05 6.96
C ARG A 98 -12.70 9.71 7.20
N ILE A 99 -11.39 9.69 6.99
CA ILE A 99 -10.54 8.52 7.20
C ILE A 99 -9.78 8.75 8.51
N TRP A 100 -10.06 7.95 9.53
CA TRP A 100 -9.43 8.13 10.85
C TRP A 100 -8.03 7.51 10.85
N ALA A 101 -7.09 8.20 11.49
CA ALA A 101 -5.72 7.75 11.74
C ALA A 101 -5.58 7.22 13.17
N GLU A 102 -6.17 7.95 14.12
CA GLU A 102 -6.17 7.62 15.54
C GLU A 102 -7.54 7.92 16.14
N ARG A 103 -7.97 7.08 17.08
CA ARG A 103 -9.23 7.27 17.81
C ARG A 103 -9.06 6.85 19.26
N THR A 104 -9.75 7.54 20.15
CA THR A 104 -9.69 7.30 21.59
C THR A 104 -11.08 7.00 22.15
N ARG A 105 -11.19 6.07 23.10
CA ARG A 105 -12.43 5.80 23.85
C ARG A 105 -12.14 5.65 25.32
N HIS A 106 -13.10 6.04 26.16
CA HIS A 106 -12.96 6.02 27.60
C HIS A 106 -14.01 5.12 28.26
N ALA A 107 -13.68 4.56 29.42
CA ALA A 107 -14.63 3.88 30.28
C ALA A 107 -14.20 3.94 31.75
N ASN A 108 -15.15 3.88 32.68
CA ASN A 108 -14.86 3.87 34.11
C ASN A 108 -14.20 2.56 34.58
N THR A 109 -14.21 1.52 33.75
CA THR A 109 -13.53 0.25 34.00
C THR A 109 -12.79 -0.22 32.75
N ARG A 110 -11.72 -1.01 32.94
CA ARG A 110 -10.97 -1.60 31.82
C ARG A 110 -11.85 -2.51 30.96
N ALA A 111 -12.77 -3.26 31.57
CA ALA A 111 -13.70 -4.11 30.84
C ALA A 111 -14.71 -3.30 30.03
N GLY A 112 -15.14 -2.15 30.55
CA GLY A 112 -16.06 -1.23 29.89
C GLY A 112 -15.52 -0.65 28.58
N LEU A 113 -14.20 -0.61 28.39
CA LEU A 113 -13.60 -0.17 27.12
C LEU A 113 -14.11 -1.00 25.94
N ARG A 114 -14.31 -2.31 26.10
CA ARG A 114 -14.72 -3.22 25.00
C ARG A 114 -15.99 -2.78 24.29
N THR A 115 -16.92 -2.18 25.03
CA THR A 115 -18.23 -1.72 24.52
C THR A 115 -18.35 -0.21 24.46
N ALA A 116 -17.34 0.54 24.89
CA ALA A 116 -17.33 1.99 24.81
C ALA A 116 -17.24 2.45 23.36
N ALA A 117 -17.99 3.49 23.02
CA ALA A 117 -17.92 4.16 21.73
C ALA A 117 -16.63 4.98 21.62
N TRP A 118 -16.09 5.07 20.39
CA TRP A 118 -14.99 5.97 20.07
C TRP A 118 -15.46 7.42 20.16
N ASP A 119 -14.65 8.28 20.77
CA ASP A 119 -14.92 9.70 20.94
C ASP A 119 -14.62 10.46 19.64
N PRO A 120 -15.64 10.99 18.93
CA PRO A 120 -15.44 11.74 17.70
C PRO A 120 -14.62 13.02 17.89
N ALA A 121 -14.68 13.64 19.07
CA ALA A 121 -13.96 14.89 19.36
C ALA A 121 -12.45 14.68 19.54
N ARG A 122 -12.04 13.45 19.86
CA ARG A 122 -10.63 13.04 20.01
C ARG A 122 -10.12 12.20 18.84
N THR A 123 -10.92 12.05 17.79
CA THR A 123 -10.51 11.29 16.61
C THR A 123 -9.63 12.16 15.71
N VAL A 124 -8.43 11.66 15.40
CA VAL A 124 -7.52 12.26 14.43
C VAL A 124 -7.80 11.66 13.07
N TYR A 125 -7.87 12.51 12.05
CA TYR A 125 -8.16 12.10 10.68
C TYR A 125 -6.96 12.38 9.78
N TYR A 126 -6.74 11.50 8.80
CA TYR A 126 -5.81 11.80 7.73
C TYR A 126 -6.30 12.98 6.91
N GLN A 127 -5.37 13.87 6.56
CA GLN A 127 -5.58 14.91 5.57
C GLN A 127 -5.30 14.36 4.18
N ASP A 128 -5.78 15.04 3.14
CA ASP A 128 -5.56 14.63 1.75
C ASP A 128 -4.09 14.56 1.35
N SER A 129 -3.22 15.31 2.03
CA SER A 129 -1.77 15.29 1.83
C SER A 129 -1.13 13.92 2.06
N VAL A 130 -1.81 12.98 2.76
CA VAL A 130 -1.34 11.60 2.90
C VAL A 130 -1.18 10.89 1.55
N LEU A 131 -1.87 11.33 0.49
CA LEU A 131 -1.68 10.81 -0.88
C LEU A 131 -0.28 11.10 -1.44
N GLU A 132 0.44 12.10 -0.91
CA GLU A 132 1.82 12.38 -1.30
C GLU A 132 2.76 11.24 -0.90
N GLU A 133 2.46 10.56 0.22
CA GLU A 133 3.18 9.34 0.65
C GLU A 133 2.89 8.13 -0.25
N ALA A 134 1.83 8.18 -1.05
CA ALA A 134 1.49 7.11 -1.99
C ALA A 134 2.22 7.24 -3.34
N CYS A 135 2.98 8.31 -3.57
CA CYS A 135 3.70 8.52 -4.82
C CYS A 135 4.99 7.67 -4.87
N PRO A 136 5.15 6.78 -5.86
CA PRO A 136 6.40 6.04 -6.05
C PRO A 136 7.58 6.96 -6.22
N LYS A 137 8.67 6.70 -5.52
CA LYS A 137 9.92 7.46 -5.63
C LYS A 137 10.97 6.59 -6.33
N SER A 138 11.57 7.10 -7.41
CA SER A 138 12.77 6.47 -7.98
C SER A 138 13.95 6.65 -7.00
N GLY A 139 15.00 5.82 -7.11
CA GLY A 139 16.07 5.60 -6.12
C GLY A 139 16.73 6.80 -5.40
N GLU A 140 18.07 6.91 -5.47
CA GLU A 140 18.87 7.78 -4.56
C GLU A 140 18.61 9.28 -4.69
N LEU A 141 17.93 9.71 -5.74
CA LEU A 141 17.47 11.08 -5.92
C LEU A 141 15.97 11.13 -5.63
N GLU A 142 15.61 11.42 -4.37
CA GLU A 142 14.21 11.66 -3.93
C GLU A 142 13.48 12.77 -4.72
N ALA A 143 14.13 13.37 -5.71
CA ALA A 143 13.63 14.44 -6.57
C ALA A 143 12.65 13.96 -7.65
N GLU A 144 12.69 12.68 -8.06
CA GLU A 144 11.84 12.18 -9.14
C GLU A 144 10.78 11.22 -8.60
N ALA A 145 9.65 11.81 -8.16
CA ALA A 145 8.46 11.06 -7.82
C ALA A 145 7.66 10.77 -9.11
N PHE A 146 7.14 9.55 -9.25
CA PHE A 146 6.27 9.16 -10.35
C PHE A 146 4.86 9.71 -10.12
N GLU A 147 4.67 10.98 -10.47
CA GLU A 147 3.42 11.70 -10.22
C GLU A 147 2.26 11.21 -11.12
N ASP A 148 2.56 10.58 -12.27
CA ASP A 148 1.60 10.01 -13.22
C ASP A 148 1.20 8.56 -12.87
N CYS A 149 0.71 8.36 -11.65
CA CYS A 149 0.19 7.07 -11.18
C CYS A 149 -1.17 7.25 -10.48
N PHE A 150 -1.90 6.15 -10.26
CA PHE A 150 -2.89 6.13 -9.19
C PHE A 150 -2.15 6.24 -7.87
N GLN A 151 -2.46 7.28 -7.09
CA GLN A 151 -1.98 7.40 -5.72
C GLN A 151 -3.09 6.87 -4.82
N LEU A 152 -2.81 5.78 -4.11
CA LEU A 152 -3.78 5.04 -3.34
C LEU A 152 -3.33 4.95 -1.87
N VAL A 153 -4.23 5.32 -0.98
CA VAL A 153 -4.09 5.11 0.46
C VAL A 153 -5.23 4.22 0.93
N LEU A 154 -4.87 3.04 1.43
CA LEU A 154 -5.78 2.08 2.05
C LEU A 154 -5.58 2.15 3.55
N VAL A 155 -6.64 2.46 4.28
CA VAL A 155 -6.65 2.45 5.73
C VAL A 155 -7.61 1.37 6.19
N ASP A 156 -7.12 0.51 7.07
CA ASP A 156 -7.92 -0.59 7.58
C ASP A 156 -9.00 -0.05 8.55
N GLY A 157 -10.26 -0.30 8.22
CA GLY A 157 -11.43 0.05 9.03
C GLY A 157 -11.88 -1.04 10.01
N GLY A 158 -11.29 -2.24 9.91
CA GLY A 158 -11.59 -3.40 10.74
C GLY A 158 -10.93 -3.39 12.14
N SER A 159 -10.97 -4.54 12.81
CA SER A 159 -10.35 -4.78 14.11
C SER A 159 -9.27 -5.88 14.09
N GLY A 160 -8.89 -6.35 12.89
CA GLY A 160 -7.88 -7.39 12.70
C GLY A 160 -6.44 -6.89 12.89
N SER A 161 -5.48 -7.79 12.79
CA SER A 161 -4.04 -7.50 12.77
C SER A 161 -3.59 -6.92 11.42
N MET A 162 -2.34 -6.43 11.34
CA MET A 162 -1.76 -5.98 10.06
C MET A 162 -1.66 -7.14 9.07
N ALA A 163 -1.45 -8.37 9.56
CA ALA A 163 -1.46 -9.55 8.71
C ALA A 163 -2.85 -9.78 8.10
N ASP A 164 -3.93 -9.60 8.88
CA ASP A 164 -5.30 -9.71 8.37
C ASP A 164 -5.61 -8.60 7.35
N PHE A 165 -5.08 -7.39 7.58
CA PHE A 165 -5.21 -6.29 6.63
C PHE A 165 -4.53 -6.59 5.30
N VAL A 166 -3.26 -6.98 5.34
CA VAL A 166 -2.47 -7.33 4.15
C VAL A 166 -3.11 -8.51 3.42
N GLN A 167 -3.54 -9.52 4.18
CA GLN A 167 -4.27 -10.67 3.64
C GLN A 167 -5.51 -10.22 2.87
N ARG A 168 -6.33 -9.34 3.46
CA ARG A 168 -7.54 -8.83 2.83
C ARG A 168 -7.24 -8.11 1.51
N VAL A 169 -6.21 -7.26 1.51
CA VAL A 169 -5.80 -6.53 0.30
C VAL A 169 -5.30 -7.50 -0.78
N SER A 170 -4.56 -8.54 -0.41
CA SER A 170 -4.12 -9.59 -1.35
C SER A 170 -5.28 -10.41 -1.88
N GLU A 171 -6.29 -10.72 -1.06
CA GLU A 171 -7.49 -11.43 -1.47
C GLU A 171 -8.32 -10.63 -2.49
N ILE A 172 -8.36 -9.30 -2.38
CA ILE A 172 -9.01 -8.45 -3.39
C ILE A 172 -8.31 -8.63 -4.74
N TRP A 173 -6.98 -8.58 -4.77
CA TRP A 173 -6.22 -8.82 -6.00
C TRP A 173 -6.48 -10.21 -6.58
N LEU A 174 -6.35 -11.25 -5.76
CA LEU A 174 -6.46 -12.63 -6.21
C LEU A 174 -7.89 -12.98 -6.63
N ASN A 175 -8.87 -12.73 -5.76
CA ASN A 175 -10.22 -13.27 -5.92
C ASN A 175 -11.14 -12.37 -6.76
N GLU A 176 -11.01 -11.05 -6.61
CA GLU A 176 -11.94 -10.11 -7.24
C GLU A 176 -11.40 -9.58 -8.57
N VAL A 177 -10.09 -9.29 -8.63
CA VAL A 177 -9.45 -8.66 -9.80
C VAL A 177 -8.93 -9.69 -10.79
N TYR A 178 -8.02 -10.57 -10.36
CA TYR A 178 -7.43 -11.60 -11.23
C TYR A 178 -8.27 -12.88 -11.31
N LYS A 179 -9.11 -13.14 -10.30
CA LYS A 179 -9.97 -14.34 -10.20
C LYS A 179 -9.17 -15.64 -10.24
N VAL A 180 -8.05 -15.65 -9.52
CA VAL A 180 -7.12 -16.78 -9.36
C VAL A 180 -7.05 -17.19 -7.89
N PRO A 181 -6.84 -18.48 -7.59
CA PRO A 181 -6.91 -19.00 -6.22
C PRO A 181 -5.72 -18.60 -5.34
N ASP A 182 -4.55 -18.35 -5.95
CA ASP A 182 -3.31 -18.12 -5.21
C ASP A 182 -2.27 -17.34 -6.03
N ALA A 183 -1.20 -16.92 -5.35
CA ALA A 183 -0.10 -16.17 -5.95
C ALA A 183 0.66 -16.95 -7.03
N MET A 184 0.74 -18.28 -6.94
CA MET A 184 1.43 -19.09 -7.96
C MET A 184 0.64 -19.11 -9.27
N THR A 185 -0.68 -19.19 -9.17
CA THR A 185 -1.59 -19.09 -10.31
C THR A 185 -1.55 -17.69 -10.91
N LEU A 186 -1.45 -16.64 -10.09
CA LEU A 186 -1.24 -15.28 -10.57
C LEU A 186 0.08 -15.14 -11.37
N ILE A 187 1.19 -15.69 -10.85
CA ILE A 187 2.47 -15.70 -11.56
C ILE A 187 2.31 -16.40 -12.92
N ALA A 188 1.67 -17.56 -12.94
CA ALA A 188 1.44 -18.29 -14.16
C ALA A 188 0.60 -17.47 -15.15
N ASP A 189 -0.48 -16.84 -14.71
CA ASP A 189 -1.37 -16.03 -15.56
C ASP A 189 -0.63 -14.83 -16.18
N ILE A 190 0.23 -14.17 -15.41
CA ILE A 190 1.06 -13.05 -15.88
C ILE A 190 2.16 -13.52 -16.83
N ALA A 191 2.85 -14.63 -16.51
CA ALA A 191 4.01 -15.08 -17.27
C ALA A 191 3.64 -15.80 -18.58
N MET A 192 2.53 -16.55 -18.61
CA MET A 192 2.21 -17.43 -19.74
C MET A 192 2.03 -16.71 -21.09
N PRO A 193 1.48 -15.49 -21.16
CA PRO A 193 1.48 -14.71 -22.41
C PRO A 193 2.89 -14.53 -22.99
N PHE A 194 3.89 -14.20 -22.16
CA PHE A 194 5.28 -14.02 -22.58
C PHE A 194 5.96 -15.35 -22.96
N VAL A 195 5.62 -16.43 -22.26
CA VAL A 195 6.07 -17.78 -22.63
C VAL A 195 5.51 -18.18 -24.00
N LYS A 196 4.23 -17.89 -24.24
CA LYS A 196 3.57 -18.22 -25.51
C LYS A 196 4.05 -17.35 -26.68
N SER A 197 4.43 -16.09 -26.43
CA SER A 197 5.03 -15.23 -27.46
C SER A 197 6.51 -15.54 -27.71
N GLY A 198 7.14 -16.36 -26.87
CA GLY A 198 8.56 -16.67 -26.96
C GLY A 198 9.47 -15.59 -26.37
N GLU A 199 8.90 -14.59 -25.69
CA GLU A 199 9.66 -13.54 -24.97
C GLU A 199 10.26 -14.06 -23.66
N LEU A 200 9.72 -15.14 -23.09
CA LEU A 200 10.22 -15.77 -21.88
C LEU A 200 10.47 -17.27 -22.08
N GLU A 201 11.70 -17.70 -21.83
CA GLU A 201 12.05 -19.12 -21.80
C GLU A 201 11.81 -19.69 -20.39
N VAL A 202 11.15 -20.85 -20.32
CA VAL A 202 10.95 -21.58 -19.05
C VAL A 202 11.97 -22.70 -18.97
N ASP A 203 12.94 -22.60 -18.06
CA ASP A 203 13.86 -23.72 -17.79
C ASP A 203 13.15 -24.78 -16.92
N TYR A 204 12.67 -25.84 -17.57
CA TYR A 204 12.04 -26.98 -16.91
C TYR A 204 13.02 -27.86 -16.11
N HIS A 205 14.33 -27.60 -16.21
CA HIS A 205 15.36 -28.45 -15.59
C HIS A 205 15.86 -27.97 -14.22
N GLY A 206 15.29 -26.90 -13.66
CA GLY A 206 15.63 -26.43 -12.31
C GLY A 206 17.10 -26.07 -12.12
N ARG A 207 17.83 -25.86 -13.22
CA ARG A 207 19.20 -25.33 -13.14
C ARG A 207 19.05 -23.84 -12.90
N ARG A 208 19.69 -23.32 -11.85
CA ARG A 208 19.94 -21.88 -11.80
C ARG A 208 20.79 -21.55 -13.03
N ALA A 209 20.15 -21.06 -14.09
CA ALA A 209 20.89 -20.40 -15.14
C ALA A 209 21.69 -19.27 -14.47
N PRO A 210 23.00 -19.13 -14.73
CA PRO A 210 23.69 -17.90 -14.37
C PRO A 210 22.93 -16.73 -15.01
N PRO A 211 22.83 -15.57 -14.36
CA PRO A 211 22.13 -14.43 -14.93
C PRO A 211 22.73 -14.12 -16.30
N THR A 212 22.02 -14.47 -17.36
CA THR A 212 22.37 -14.05 -18.71
C THR A 212 22.03 -12.57 -18.77
N LEU A 213 23.05 -11.73 -18.82
CA LEU A 213 22.90 -10.36 -19.27
C LEU A 213 22.24 -10.44 -20.65
N VAL A 214 21.04 -9.89 -20.79
CA VAL A 214 20.42 -9.71 -22.10
C VAL A 214 21.30 -8.71 -22.85
N GLU A 215 22.20 -9.20 -23.69
CA GLU A 215 22.99 -8.41 -24.64
C GLU A 215 22.04 -7.91 -25.72
N ASN A 216 21.22 -6.90 -25.43
CA ASN A 216 20.50 -6.08 -26.40
C ASN A 216 20.00 -4.77 -25.76
N LEU A 217 20.85 -4.12 -24.95
CA LEU A 217 20.79 -2.65 -24.87
C LEU A 217 21.64 -2.16 -26.02
N GLU A 218 21.00 -1.82 -27.13
CA GLU A 218 21.65 -1.05 -28.20
C GLU A 218 22.43 0.09 -27.56
N GLU A 219 23.72 0.15 -27.89
CA GLU A 219 24.68 1.11 -27.41
C GLU A 219 24.10 2.53 -27.53
N TYR A 220 23.66 3.09 -26.41
CA TYR A 220 23.48 4.53 -26.31
C TYR A 220 24.88 5.15 -26.30
N VAL A 221 25.45 5.33 -27.49
CA VAL A 221 26.65 6.15 -27.68
C VAL A 221 26.23 7.59 -27.39
N PRO A 222 26.71 8.23 -26.31
CA PRO A 222 26.55 9.66 -26.20
C PRO A 222 27.37 10.26 -27.34
N ALA A 223 26.72 10.96 -28.26
CA ALA A 223 27.40 11.80 -29.23
C ALA A 223 28.16 12.88 -28.46
N VAL A 224 29.41 12.58 -28.08
CA VAL A 224 30.38 13.59 -27.66
C VAL A 224 30.68 14.41 -28.90
N GLY A 225 30.00 15.55 -29.02
CA GLY A 225 30.31 16.57 -30.00
C GLY A 225 31.68 17.18 -29.72
N ILE A 226 32.74 16.47 -30.08
CA ILE A 226 34.04 17.08 -30.35
C ILE A 226 33.82 17.97 -31.57
N ARG A 227 33.90 19.29 -31.39
CA ARG A 227 34.08 20.21 -32.52
C ARG A 227 35.52 20.07 -33.00
N PRO A 228 35.78 19.60 -34.23
CA PRO A 228 36.99 19.98 -34.91
C PRO A 228 36.75 21.37 -35.50
N ASP A 229 37.58 22.33 -35.15
CA ASP A 229 38.38 23.04 -36.14
C ASP A 229 39.18 24.13 -35.43
N ALA A 230 40.49 23.92 -35.48
CA ALA A 230 41.48 24.95 -35.30
C ALA A 230 41.49 25.86 -36.53
N GLN A 231 41.53 27.16 -36.30
CA GLN A 231 42.49 28.10 -36.89
C GLN A 231 42.69 29.26 -35.93
#